data_AF-A0A7I9WA35-F1
#
_entry.id   AF-A0A7I9WA35-F1
#
_cell.length_a   1.000
_cell.length_b   1.000
_cell.length_c   1.000
_cell.angle_alpha   90.00
_cell.angle_beta   90.00
_cell.angle_gamma   90.00
#
_symmetry.space_group_name_H-M   'P 1'
#
loop_
_entity.id
_entity.type
_entity.pdbx_description
1 polymer ?
#
loop_
_entity_poly.entity_id
_entity_poly.type
_entity_poly.pdbx_seq_one_letter_code
_entity_poly.pdbx_strand_id
1 'polypeptide(L)'
;MHLVSRDDNPNGARAKSRFVSGARLSADGHVVDGVIRAVSPDMVSTFYAYLLDEYHPVQYAVTHEQVLIHTQGTTVGAALTTAGIRKMLRRACGRAAIDVRVTPHSFRHKAAAAFYVASDFNADMVAQEFGWASPEMVTDLYGKSANRHAITFLKQAWEATARPPVDAHLKESRDEW
;
A
#
# COMPACT_ATOMS: atom_id res chain seq x y z
N MET A 1 6.74 8.88 6.41
CA MET A 1 5.56 9.78 6.29
C MET A 1 4.85 9.81 7.63
N HIS A 2 4.57 10.99 8.19
CA HIS A 2 3.84 11.15 9.45
C HIS A 2 2.37 11.48 9.14
N LEU A 3 1.45 10.62 9.58
CA LEU A 3 0.03 10.77 9.36
C LEU A 3 -0.65 11.21 10.64
N VAL A 4 -1.23 12.41 10.63
CA VAL A 4 -1.93 12.99 11.77
C VAL A 4 -3.43 12.98 11.46
N SER A 5 -4.23 12.42 12.38
CA SER A 5 -5.69 12.45 12.27
C SER A 5 -6.21 13.79 12.78
N ARG A 6 -7.05 14.45 12.00
CA ARG A 6 -7.70 15.70 12.37
C ARG A 6 -9.16 15.72 11.90
N ASP A 7 -10.00 16.44 12.62
CA ASP A 7 -11.43 16.60 12.30
C ASP A 7 -11.74 17.87 11.49
N ASP A 8 -10.77 18.78 11.40
CA ASP A 8 -10.84 20.10 10.78
C ASP A 8 -10.19 20.15 9.38
N ASN A 9 -9.99 19.01 8.72
CA ASN A 9 -9.34 18.99 7.41
C ASN A 9 -10.14 19.82 6.39
N PRO A 10 -9.50 20.74 5.65
CA PRO A 10 -10.17 21.65 4.71
C PRO A 10 -10.85 20.94 3.53
N ASN A 11 -10.44 19.70 3.22
CA ASN A 11 -11.09 18.85 2.21
C ASN A 11 -12.21 17.96 2.78
N GLY A 12 -12.53 18.10 4.07
CA GLY A 12 -13.51 17.30 4.79
C GLY A 12 -13.12 15.83 5.01
N ALA A 13 -11.87 15.45 4.72
CA ALA A 13 -11.40 14.08 4.95
C ALA A 13 -11.31 13.80 6.45
N ARG A 14 -11.68 12.58 6.85
CA ARG A 14 -11.58 12.11 8.25
C ARG A 14 -10.98 10.71 8.27
N ALA A 15 -10.10 10.45 9.24
CA ALA A 15 -9.58 9.11 9.46
C ALA A 15 -10.68 8.21 10.05
N LYS A 16 -10.68 6.93 9.66
CA LYS A 16 -11.62 5.94 10.20
C LYS A 16 -11.29 5.57 11.66
N SER A 17 -10.02 5.63 12.04
CA SER A 17 -9.57 5.42 13.42
C SER A 17 -9.76 6.70 14.22
N ARG A 18 -10.60 6.64 15.26
CA ARG A 18 -10.66 7.68 16.30
C ARG A 18 -9.38 7.57 17.15
N PHE A 19 -8.32 8.24 16.73
CA PHE A 19 -7.32 8.65 17.72
C PHE A 19 -8.00 9.63 18.67
N VAL A 20 -7.60 9.59 19.94
CA VAL A 20 -8.10 10.50 21.00
C VAL A 20 -8.14 11.92 20.42
N SER A 21 -9.27 12.60 20.58
CA SER A 21 -9.51 13.90 19.97
C SER A 21 -8.42 14.90 20.33
N GLY A 22 -7.77 15.47 19.31
CA GLY A 22 -6.78 16.54 19.44
C GLY A 22 -5.35 16.02 19.26
N ALA A 23 -4.62 16.62 18.32
CA ALA A 23 -3.20 16.38 18.13
C ALA A 23 -2.45 16.74 19.43
N ARG A 24 -1.87 15.76 20.11
CA ARG A 24 -0.99 15.98 21.25
C ARG A 24 0.23 16.73 20.76
N LEU A 25 0.44 17.92 21.31
CA LEU A 25 1.63 18.72 21.04
C LEU A 25 2.73 18.42 22.07
N SER A 26 3.99 18.46 21.65
CA SER A 26 5.14 18.56 22.56
C SER A 26 5.15 19.92 23.25
N ALA A 27 6.01 20.07 24.25
CA ALA A 27 6.27 21.37 24.88
C ALA A 27 6.71 22.44 23.86
N ASP A 28 7.37 22.02 22.78
CA ASP A 28 7.86 22.89 21.70
C ASP A 28 6.82 23.10 20.58
N GLY A 29 5.59 22.61 20.73
CA GLY A 29 4.51 22.81 19.76
C GLY A 29 4.51 21.85 18.56
N HIS A 30 5.31 20.78 18.59
CA HIS A 30 5.30 19.76 17.54
C HIS A 30 4.23 18.71 17.79
N VAL A 31 3.53 18.27 16.73
CA VAL A 31 2.61 17.14 16.82
C VAL A 31 3.40 15.87 17.13
N VAL A 32 3.12 15.25 18.27
CA VAL A 32 3.81 14.01 18.73
C VAL A 32 2.95 12.77 18.60
N ASP A 33 1.67 12.91 18.26
CA ASP A 33 0.78 11.81 17.94
C ASP A 33 0.58 11.63 16.44
N GLY A 34 0.08 10.47 16.05
CA GLY A 34 -0.03 10.05 14.66
C GLY A 34 0.79 8.81 14.34
N VAL A 35 0.69 8.36 13.10
CA VAL A 35 1.32 7.12 12.63
C VAL A 35 2.44 7.46 11.68
N ILE A 36 3.66 7.01 12.01
CA ILE A 36 4.79 7.06 11.09
C ILE A 36 4.75 5.81 10.23
N ARG A 37 4.69 6.00 8.92
CA ARG A 37 4.76 4.92 7.93
C ARG A 37 6.05 5.01 7.15
N ALA A 38 6.77 3.89 7.09
CA ALA A 38 7.85 3.71 6.14
C ALA A 38 7.28 3.69 4.73
N VAL A 39 8.03 4.24 3.78
CA VAL A 39 7.65 4.35 2.37
C VAL A 39 8.85 3.96 1.51
N SER A 40 8.60 3.47 0.30
CA SER A 40 9.69 3.06 -0.58
C SER A 40 10.54 4.26 -1.02
N PRO A 41 11.81 4.05 -1.42
CA PRO A 41 12.65 5.10 -2.00
C PRO A 41 11.97 5.80 -3.19
N ASP A 42 11.27 5.05 -4.04
CA ASP A 42 10.54 5.61 -5.19
C ASP A 42 9.42 6.56 -4.77
N MET A 43 8.70 6.24 -3.69
CA MET A 43 7.68 7.15 -3.14
C MET A 43 8.31 8.41 -2.58
N VAL A 44 9.47 8.30 -1.90
CA VAL A 44 10.21 9.46 -1.41
C VAL A 44 10.64 10.35 -2.57
N SER A 45 11.24 9.76 -3.61
CA SER A 45 11.67 10.49 -4.81
C SER A 45 10.50 11.17 -5.51
N THR A 46 9.38 10.46 -5.69
CA THR A 46 8.17 11.01 -6.34
C THR A 46 7.57 12.16 -5.51
N PHE A 47 7.59 12.03 -4.19
CA PHE A 47 7.12 13.08 -3.29
C PHE A 47 7.98 14.34 -3.39
N TYR A 48 9.30 14.21 -3.44
CA TYR A 48 10.19 15.36 -3.62
C TYR A 48 10.02 16.02 -5.00
N ALA A 49 9.87 15.23 -6.06
CA ALA A 49 9.55 15.78 -7.38
C ALA A 49 8.25 16.60 -7.36
N TYR A 50 7.18 16.05 -6.75
CA TYR A 50 5.93 16.78 -6.55
C TYR A 50 6.14 18.09 -5.75
N LEU A 51 6.92 18.04 -4.66
CA LEU A 51 7.16 19.22 -3.84
C LEU A 51 7.87 20.33 -4.62
N LEU A 52 8.88 19.99 -5.41
CA LEU A 52 9.71 20.95 -6.12
C LEU A 52 9.05 21.45 -7.41
N ASP A 53 8.46 20.56 -8.18
CA ASP A 53 7.99 20.87 -9.54
C ASP A 53 6.53 21.34 -9.57
N GLU A 54 5.69 20.83 -8.66
CA GLU A 54 4.25 21.08 -8.69
C GLU A 54 3.75 21.92 -7.51
N TYR A 55 4.22 21.65 -6.29
CA TYR A 55 3.76 22.33 -5.08
C TYR A 55 4.44 23.71 -4.91
N HIS A 56 5.78 23.75 -4.98
CA HIS A 56 6.56 24.97 -4.73
C HIS A 56 6.12 26.18 -5.56
N PRO A 57 5.78 26.06 -6.86
CA PRO A 57 5.32 27.20 -7.66
C PRO A 57 4.02 27.82 -7.17
N VAL A 58 3.18 27.08 -6.46
CA VAL A 58 1.83 27.52 -6.02
C VAL A 58 1.67 27.56 -4.51
N GLN A 59 2.73 27.30 -3.74
CA GLN A 59 2.70 27.24 -2.28
C GLN A 59 2.15 28.52 -1.64
N TYR A 60 2.32 29.67 -2.30
CA TYR A 60 1.82 30.97 -1.85
C TYR A 60 0.28 31.02 -1.72
N ALA A 61 -0.44 30.15 -2.44
CA ALA A 61 -1.90 30.06 -2.41
C ALA A 61 -2.41 29.07 -1.34
N VAL A 62 -1.52 28.36 -0.64
CA VAL A 62 -1.88 27.32 0.33
C VAL A 62 -2.02 27.94 1.72
N THR A 63 -3.17 27.72 2.37
CA THR A 63 -3.47 28.24 3.72
C THR A 63 -3.67 27.14 4.76
N HIS A 64 -3.22 25.92 4.46
CA HIS A 64 -3.44 24.73 5.28
C HIS A 64 -2.29 23.72 5.16
N GLU A 65 -2.28 22.71 6.03
CA GLU A 65 -1.20 21.70 6.13
C GLU A 65 -1.39 20.46 5.23
N GLN A 66 -2.46 20.39 4.44
CA GLN A 66 -2.68 19.25 3.54
C GLN A 66 -1.62 19.21 2.42
N VAL A 67 -1.03 18.04 2.23
CA VAL A 67 0.07 17.84 1.27
C VAL A 67 -0.40 17.86 -0.19
N LEU A 68 -1.54 17.22 -0.47
CA LEU A 68 -2.08 17.11 -1.83
C LEU A 68 -3.04 18.27 -2.11
N ILE A 69 -2.67 19.13 -3.06
CA ILE A 69 -3.40 20.36 -3.38
C ILE A 69 -3.78 20.44 -4.86
N HIS A 70 -4.64 21.38 -5.18
CA HIS A 70 -4.89 21.81 -6.55
C HIS A 70 -3.70 22.65 -7.03
N THR A 71 -2.95 22.15 -8.01
CA THR A 71 -1.76 22.84 -8.56
C THR A 71 -2.10 23.77 -9.73
N GLN A 72 -3.30 23.62 -10.31
CA GLN A 72 -3.78 24.41 -11.44
C GLN A 72 -5.31 24.61 -11.38
N GLY A 73 -5.83 25.54 -12.17
CA GLY A 73 -7.26 25.81 -12.32
C GLY A 73 -7.74 26.99 -11.48
N THR A 74 -9.04 27.02 -11.16
CA THR A 74 -9.66 28.15 -10.45
C THR A 74 -9.54 28.09 -8.93
N THR A 75 -9.05 26.98 -8.39
CA THR A 75 -8.94 26.71 -6.94
C THR A 75 -7.52 26.31 -6.54
N VAL A 76 -6.51 26.90 -7.17
CA VAL A 76 -5.10 26.66 -6.85
C VAL A 76 -4.84 26.84 -5.35
N GLY A 77 -4.04 25.94 -4.77
CA GLY A 77 -3.71 25.93 -3.35
C GLY A 77 -4.72 25.21 -2.46
N ALA A 78 -5.96 24.96 -2.93
CA ALA A 78 -6.97 24.25 -2.15
C ALA A 78 -6.65 22.76 -1.98
N ALA A 79 -6.98 22.20 -0.82
CA ALA A 79 -6.79 20.79 -0.52
C ALA A 79 -7.60 19.88 -1.45
N LEU A 80 -6.96 18.83 -1.97
CA LEU A 80 -7.63 17.85 -2.82
C LEU A 80 -8.70 17.08 -2.03
N THR A 81 -9.92 17.07 -2.55
CA THR A 81 -11.01 16.24 -2.01
C THR A 81 -10.85 14.79 -2.41
N THR A 82 -11.48 13.87 -1.66
CA THR A 82 -11.52 12.44 -2.02
C THR A 82 -12.13 12.21 -3.41
N ALA A 83 -13.09 13.04 -3.84
CA ALA A 83 -13.63 13.01 -5.19
C ALA A 83 -12.60 13.48 -6.23
N GLY A 84 -11.83 14.53 -5.92
CA GLY A 84 -10.71 15.01 -6.73
C GLY A 84 -9.66 13.93 -6.97
N ILE A 85 -9.23 13.23 -5.92
CA ILE A 85 -8.27 12.11 -6.02
C ILE A 85 -8.83 11.00 -6.92
N ARG A 86 -10.11 10.62 -6.76
CA ARG A 86 -10.74 9.60 -7.64
C ARG A 86 -10.78 10.04 -9.10
N LYS A 87 -11.01 11.33 -9.38
CA LYS A 87 -11.00 11.88 -10.74
C LYS A 87 -9.59 11.90 -11.33
N MET A 88 -8.59 12.28 -10.53
CA MET A 88 -7.17 12.23 -10.91
C MET A 88 -6.76 10.81 -11.28
N LEU A 89 -7.09 9.83 -10.44
CA LEU A 89 -6.79 8.42 -10.68
C LEU A 89 -7.46 7.90 -11.96
N ARG A 90 -8.74 8.22 -12.17
CA ARG A 90 -9.46 7.87 -13.41
C ARG A 90 -8.76 8.43 -14.66
N ARG A 91 -8.31 9.68 -14.61
CA ARG A 91 -7.58 10.32 -15.71
C ARG A 91 -6.21 9.66 -15.93
N ALA A 92 -5.50 9.32 -14.87
CA ALA A 92 -4.24 8.60 -14.96
C ALA A 92 -4.41 7.21 -15.59
N CYS A 93 -5.42 6.45 -15.18
CA CYS A 93 -5.77 5.17 -15.81
C CYS A 93 -6.10 5.35 -17.30
N GLY A 94 -6.88 6.38 -17.66
CA GLY A 94 -7.19 6.68 -19.06
C GLY A 94 -5.94 6.99 -19.90
N ARG A 95 -4.99 7.77 -19.36
CA ARG A 95 -3.70 8.04 -20.04
C ARG A 95 -2.84 6.78 -20.19
N ALA A 96 -2.94 5.85 -19.25
CA ALA A 96 -2.21 4.59 -19.25
C ALA A 96 -2.93 3.46 -20.02
N ALA A 97 -4.04 3.75 -20.70
CA ALA A 97 -4.90 2.76 -21.35
C ALA A 97 -5.35 1.61 -20.42
N ILE A 98 -5.51 1.90 -19.13
CA ILE A 98 -6.07 0.98 -18.14
C ILE A 98 -7.58 1.15 -18.14
N ASP A 99 -8.30 0.15 -18.66
CA ASP A 99 -9.75 0.11 -18.81
C ASP A 99 -10.49 -0.34 -17.52
N VAL A 100 -9.75 -0.81 -16.52
CA VAL A 100 -10.30 -1.24 -15.23
C VAL A 100 -10.49 -0.05 -14.28
N ARG A 101 -11.60 -0.06 -13.54
CA ARG A 101 -11.87 0.89 -12.46
C ARG A 101 -10.90 0.70 -11.29
N VAL A 102 -9.86 1.52 -11.22
CA VAL A 102 -8.97 1.61 -10.06
C VAL A 102 -9.51 2.64 -9.07
N THR A 103 -9.55 2.29 -7.79
CA THR A 103 -9.95 3.18 -6.70
C THR A 103 -8.83 3.31 -5.66
N PRO A 104 -8.81 4.36 -4.84
CA PRO A 104 -7.90 4.44 -3.69
C PRO A 104 -7.95 3.19 -2.79
N HIS A 105 -9.15 2.61 -2.62
CA HIS A 105 -9.34 1.41 -1.83
C HIS A 105 -8.70 0.16 -2.46
N SER A 106 -8.63 0.10 -3.80
CA SER A 106 -7.96 -0.99 -4.53
C SER A 106 -6.46 -1.04 -4.23
N PHE A 107 -5.80 0.11 -4.08
CA PHE A 107 -4.38 0.16 -3.68
C PHE A 107 -4.17 -0.41 -2.28
N ARG A 108 -5.06 -0.05 -1.33
CA ARG A 108 -5.02 -0.58 0.03
C ARG A 108 -5.15 -2.11 0.03
N HIS A 109 -6.07 -2.67 -0.75
CA HIS A 109 -6.22 -4.12 -0.85
C HIS A 109 -4.98 -4.80 -1.45
N LYS A 110 -4.46 -4.24 -2.55
CA LYS A 110 -3.26 -4.79 -3.20
C LYS A 110 -2.04 -4.76 -2.26
N ALA A 111 -1.84 -3.66 -1.56
CA ALA A 111 -0.75 -3.51 -0.60
C ALA A 111 -0.92 -4.47 0.59
N ALA A 112 -2.12 -4.58 1.16
CA ALA A 112 -2.39 -5.50 2.27
C ALA A 112 -2.18 -6.97 1.86
N ALA A 113 -2.65 -7.38 0.68
CA ALA A 113 -2.42 -8.73 0.18
C ALA A 113 -0.93 -9.03 -0.06
N ALA A 114 -0.18 -8.10 -0.65
CA ALA A 114 1.26 -8.25 -0.86
C ALA A 114 2.01 -8.32 0.48
N PHE A 115 1.66 -7.47 1.44
CA PHE A 115 2.25 -7.48 2.78
C PHE A 115 1.93 -8.77 3.52
N TYR A 116 0.70 -9.29 3.40
CA TYR A 116 0.31 -10.57 3.98
C TYR A 116 1.18 -11.73 3.49
N VAL A 117 1.47 -11.78 2.18
CA VAL A 117 2.41 -12.78 1.62
C VAL A 117 3.83 -12.55 2.15
N ALA A 118 4.30 -11.30 2.16
CA ALA A 118 5.66 -10.96 2.59
C ALA A 118 5.89 -11.16 4.09
N SER A 119 4.84 -11.09 4.91
CA SER A 119 4.87 -11.33 6.35
C SER A 119 4.60 -12.80 6.71
N ASP A 120 4.82 -13.72 5.76
CA ASP A 120 4.54 -15.15 5.90
C ASP A 120 3.13 -15.44 6.46
N PHE A 121 2.14 -14.73 5.91
CA PHE A 121 0.73 -14.86 6.24
C PHE A 121 0.37 -14.50 7.70
N ASN A 122 1.16 -13.63 8.34
CA ASN A 122 0.84 -13.04 9.64
C ASN A 122 -0.31 -12.01 9.53
N ALA A 123 -1.51 -12.40 9.96
CA ALA A 123 -2.71 -11.58 9.88
C ALA A 123 -2.71 -10.40 10.87
N ASP A 124 -2.09 -10.56 12.04
CA ASP A 124 -1.96 -9.51 13.06
C ASP A 124 -1.15 -8.33 12.53
N MET A 125 -0.01 -8.61 11.90
CA MET A 125 0.84 -7.59 11.30
C MET A 125 0.10 -6.80 10.21
N VAL A 126 -0.65 -7.47 9.34
CA VAL A 126 -1.45 -6.80 8.31
C VAL A 126 -2.58 -5.99 8.93
N ALA A 127 -3.24 -6.51 9.95
CA ALA A 127 -4.33 -5.81 10.62
C ALA A 127 -3.83 -4.53 11.29
N GLN A 128 -2.69 -4.60 11.99
CA GLN A 128 -2.05 -3.44 12.59
C GLN A 128 -1.58 -2.44 11.54
N GLU A 129 -0.84 -2.89 10.53
CA GLU A 129 -0.24 -2.00 9.54
C GLU A 129 -1.34 -1.28 8.74
N PHE A 130 -2.34 -2.01 8.25
CA PHE A 130 -3.38 -1.38 7.46
C PHE A 130 -4.51 -0.81 8.33
N GLY A 131 -4.63 -1.11 9.62
CA GLY A 131 -5.70 -0.63 10.49
C GLY A 131 -7.03 -1.34 10.21
N TRP A 132 -7.00 -2.67 10.16
CA TRP A 132 -8.20 -3.51 10.23
C TRP A 132 -8.64 -3.64 11.69
N ALA A 133 -9.94 -3.82 11.92
CA ALA A 133 -10.44 -3.92 13.29
C ALA A 133 -10.10 -5.26 13.95
N SER A 134 -9.80 -6.29 13.17
CA SER A 134 -9.38 -7.59 13.67
C SER A 134 -8.56 -8.37 12.61
N PRO A 135 -7.66 -9.27 13.05
CA PRO A 135 -6.89 -10.16 12.18
C PRO A 135 -7.75 -11.18 11.42
N GLU A 136 -8.86 -11.62 12.00
CA GLU A 136 -9.75 -12.61 11.40
C GLU A 136 -10.31 -12.10 10.07
N MET A 137 -10.69 -10.81 10.00
CA MET A 137 -11.14 -10.19 8.75
C MET A 137 -10.06 -10.19 7.65
N VAL A 138 -8.78 -10.14 8.03
CA VAL A 138 -7.66 -10.23 7.08
C VAL A 138 -7.56 -11.66 6.54
N THR A 139 -7.61 -12.66 7.43
CA THR A 139 -7.58 -14.08 7.06
C THR A 139 -8.80 -14.48 6.24
N ASP A 140 -9.99 -14.00 6.56
CA ASP A 140 -11.20 -14.26 5.77
C ASP A 140 -11.08 -13.73 4.34
N LEU A 141 -10.48 -12.55 4.19
CA LEU A 141 -10.35 -11.90 2.89
C LEU A 141 -9.18 -12.46 2.06
N TYR A 142 -8.01 -12.68 2.68
CA TYR A 142 -6.78 -13.05 1.99
C TYR A 142 -6.30 -14.47 2.28
N GLY A 143 -6.90 -15.21 3.21
CA GLY A 143 -6.48 -16.58 3.55
C GLY A 143 -6.51 -17.53 2.35
N LYS A 144 -7.34 -17.25 1.34
CA LYS A 144 -7.32 -17.96 0.05
C LYS A 144 -6.00 -17.81 -0.70
N SER A 145 -5.34 -16.64 -0.65
CA SER A 145 -4.02 -16.46 -1.27
C SER A 145 -2.92 -17.18 -0.48
N ALA A 146 -3.02 -17.22 0.84
CA ALA A 146 -2.13 -18.03 1.69
C ALA A 146 -2.19 -19.52 1.34
N ASN A 147 -3.41 -20.05 1.22
CA ASN A 147 -3.61 -21.45 0.87
C ASN A 147 -3.04 -21.78 -0.52
N ARG A 148 -3.21 -20.90 -1.51
CA ARG A 148 -2.66 -21.10 -2.87
C ARG A 148 -1.12 -21.12 -2.89
N HIS A 149 -0.47 -20.24 -2.13
CA HIS A 149 0.99 -20.23 -2.00
C HIS A 149 1.50 -21.49 -1.30
N ALA A 150 0.89 -21.86 -0.16
CA ALA A 150 1.25 -23.08 0.57
C ALA A 150 1.10 -24.34 -0.31
N ILE A 151 0.02 -24.47 -1.08
CA ILE A 151 -0.19 -25.57 -2.01
C ILE A 151 0.89 -25.62 -3.10
N THR A 152 1.41 -24.47 -3.54
CA THR A 152 2.50 -24.44 -4.53
C THR A 152 3.79 -25.03 -3.95
N PHE A 153 4.16 -24.64 -2.72
CA PHE A 153 5.31 -25.21 -2.03
C PHE A 153 5.14 -26.69 -1.70
N LEU A 154 3.96 -27.10 -1.22
CA LEU A 154 3.64 -28.51 -0.98
C LEU A 154 3.72 -29.33 -2.26
N LYS A 155 3.25 -28.79 -3.39
CA LYS A 155 3.36 -29.45 -4.69
C LYS A 155 4.81 -29.59 -5.13
N GLN A 156 5.63 -28.55 -4.96
CA GLN A 156 7.07 -28.62 -5.26
C GLN A 156 7.80 -29.63 -4.37
N ALA A 157 7.51 -29.64 -3.07
CA ALA A 157 8.06 -30.62 -2.14
C ALA A 157 7.62 -32.04 -2.47
N TRP A 158 6.33 -32.23 -2.81
CA TRP A 158 5.80 -33.50 -3.29
C TRP A 158 6.47 -33.94 -4.59
N GLU A 159 6.61 -33.08 -5.60
CA GLU A 159 7.31 -33.41 -6.84
C GLU A 159 8.79 -33.75 -6.63
N ALA A 160 9.46 -33.08 -5.69
CA ALA A 160 10.86 -33.34 -5.32
C ALA A 160 11.05 -34.66 -4.56
N THR A 161 10.01 -35.15 -3.87
CA THR A 161 10.07 -36.38 -3.05
C THR A 161 9.35 -37.58 -3.67
N ALA A 162 8.38 -37.34 -4.56
CA ALA A 162 7.55 -38.36 -5.20
C ALA A 162 8.16 -38.90 -6.50
N ARG A 163 9.25 -38.31 -7.02
CA ARG A 163 10.14 -39.01 -7.95
C ARG A 163 11.18 -39.77 -7.13
N PRO A 164 11.09 -41.11 -6.99
CA PRO A 164 12.28 -41.87 -6.60
C PRO A 164 13.41 -41.53 -7.59
N PRO A 165 14.68 -41.53 -7.17
CA PRO A 165 15.79 -41.35 -8.10
C PRO A 165 15.75 -42.54 -9.06
N VAL A 166 15.15 -42.33 -10.24
CA VAL A 166 15.09 -43.33 -11.30
C VAL A 166 16.51 -43.42 -11.87
N ASP A 167 17.22 -44.41 -11.34
CA ASP A 167 18.28 -45.17 -11.97
C ASP A 167 19.59 -44.46 -12.32
N ALA A 168 20.45 -44.34 -11.30
CA ALA A 168 21.90 -44.43 -11.53
C ALA A 168 22.36 -45.84 -11.94
N HIS A 169 21.48 -46.85 -11.84
CA HIS A 169 21.79 -48.27 -12.10
C HIS A 169 21.31 -48.78 -13.48
N LEU A 170 20.58 -47.98 -14.26
CA LEU A 170 20.18 -48.31 -15.64
C LEU A 170 21.04 -47.62 -16.71
N LYS A 171 22.25 -47.14 -16.37
CA LYS A 171 23.25 -46.91 -17.42
C LYS A 171 23.66 -48.26 -17.98
N GLU A 172 23.00 -48.65 -19.07
CA GLU A 172 23.38 -49.76 -19.94
C GLU A 172 24.91 -49.81 -20.07
N SER A 173 25.50 -50.91 -19.61
CA SER A 173 26.82 -51.34 -20.01
C SER A 173 26.77 -51.73 -21.48
N ARG A 174 26.80 -50.74 -22.37
CA ARG A 174 27.25 -50.93 -23.73
C ARG A 174 28.73 -50.60 -23.74
N ASP A 175 29.52 -51.65 -23.57
CA ASP A 175 30.76 -51.92 -24.32
C ASP A 175 31.43 -53.11 -23.62
N GLU A 176 31.46 -54.26 -24.31
CA GLU A 176 32.64 -55.12 -24.39
C GLU A 176 32.35 -56.36 -25.29
N TRP A 177 33.13 -56.42 -26.39
CA TRP A 177 33.38 -57.49 -27.38
C TRP A 177 32.43 -57.64 -28.57
#